data_AF-A0A1G4IP51-F1
#
_entry.id   AF-A0A1G4IP51-F1
#
_cell.length_a   1.000
_cell.length_b   1.000
_cell.length_c   1.000
_cell.angle_alpha   90.00
_cell.angle_beta   90.00
_cell.angle_gamma   90.00
#
_symmetry.space_group_name_H-M   'P 1'
#
loop_
_entity.id
_entity.type
_entity.pdbx_description
1 polymer ?
#
loop_
_entity_poly.entity_id
_entity_poly.type
_entity_poly.pdbx_seq_one_letter_code
_entity_poly.pdbx_strand_id
1 'polypeptide(L)'
;MVTRGLATLNLAATLSKLDFFCRKCDIKTLKKVSFLLGSREGTTKSALRDELLAQGGLLAKLRNTGGVAGSLNLVAVDIGVENFAFCRLALRADEARSQLVEWSKMQLSNGDDTSKFSPSVSAQLAKNLTQRLSRLGPSVFVLERQRTRTAGSANVFEHVLRANVLEHVLFTLLQNQRFLGDDSLQHQVYSSDPRRMTEFWCKFIGVTSPGNLEGSNDQAKSSKTATKSLKIKIAKAIIAAALSSDLASLPTFVPTVAPAVKSQLVSYFNKGKRLNLFDALQLTTDAGRRKEDDLADALLHGLSWLTWVTNFDRLGQLLAKTTCDETGLQQFKSRVQLLTVEHVKATNAILLHIT
;
A
#
# COMPACT_ATOMS: atom_id res chain seq x y z
N MET A 1 12.58 -9.93 -26.69
CA MET A 1 13.72 -9.50 -25.85
C MET A 1 13.78 -7.98 -25.92
N VAL A 2 13.15 -7.27 -24.99
CA VAL A 2 13.22 -5.80 -24.91
C VAL A 2 13.92 -5.48 -23.59
N THR A 3 15.21 -5.21 -23.67
CA THR A 3 16.00 -4.60 -22.60
C THR A 3 15.54 -3.15 -22.43
N ARG A 4 14.45 -2.94 -21.66
CA ARG A 4 14.09 -1.61 -21.16
C ARG A 4 14.98 -1.31 -19.95
N GLY A 5 16.17 -0.80 -20.22
CA GLY A 5 16.87 0.03 -19.25
C GLY A 5 15.99 1.25 -18.97
N LEU A 6 15.28 1.24 -17.84
CA LEU A 6 14.56 2.42 -17.37
C LEU A 6 15.62 3.46 -17.01
N ALA A 7 15.83 4.43 -17.91
CA ALA A 7 16.64 5.60 -17.63
C ALA A 7 16.19 6.19 -16.28
N THR A 8 17.14 6.38 -15.38
CA THR A 8 16.93 7.02 -14.08
C THR A 8 16.18 8.33 -14.32
N LEU A 9 14.93 8.41 -13.85
CA LEU A 9 14.12 9.61 -14.03
C LEU A 9 14.83 10.78 -13.35
N ASN A 10 15.11 11.85 -14.09
CA ASN A 10 15.57 13.08 -13.48
C ASN A 10 14.45 13.62 -12.60
N LEU A 11 14.63 13.51 -11.29
CA LEU A 11 13.63 13.84 -10.28
C LEU A 11 13.17 15.29 -10.40
N ALA A 12 14.12 16.24 -10.42
CA ALA A 12 13.81 17.66 -10.49
C ALA A 12 13.02 18.00 -11.76
N ALA A 13 13.45 17.47 -12.91
CA ALA A 13 12.75 17.67 -14.17
C ALA A 13 11.34 17.04 -14.16
N THR A 14 11.20 15.84 -13.61
CA THR A 14 9.91 15.13 -13.52
C THR A 14 8.91 15.90 -12.68
N LEU A 15 9.32 16.36 -11.49
CA LEU A 15 8.45 17.16 -10.61
C LEU A 15 8.11 18.52 -11.20
N SER A 16 9.08 19.18 -11.86
CA SER A 16 8.83 20.46 -12.52
C SER A 16 7.81 20.32 -13.65
N LYS A 17 7.89 19.27 -14.47
CA LYS A 17 6.90 19.01 -15.52
C LYS A 17 5.55 18.59 -14.95
N LEU A 18 5.54 17.79 -13.87
CA LEU A 18 4.31 17.43 -13.17
C LEU A 18 3.59 18.69 -12.64
N ASP A 19 4.32 19.62 -12.00
CA ASP A 19 3.77 20.90 -11.55
C ASP A 19 3.19 21.70 -12.72
N PHE A 20 3.95 21.83 -13.82
CA PHE A 20 3.50 22.55 -15.01
C PHE A 20 2.14 22.04 -15.51
N PHE A 21 1.96 20.74 -15.68
CA PHE A 21 0.68 20.19 -16.15
C PHE A 21 -0.41 20.28 -15.08
N CYS A 22 -0.09 20.01 -13.81
CA CYS A 22 -1.05 20.11 -12.72
C CYS A 22 -1.65 21.53 -12.58
N ARG A 23 -0.87 22.59 -12.83
CA ARG A 23 -1.38 23.97 -12.86
C ARG A 23 -2.47 24.18 -13.93
N LYS A 24 -2.29 23.56 -15.09
CA LYS A 24 -3.18 23.69 -16.26
C LYS A 24 -4.34 22.69 -16.29
N CYS A 25 -4.31 21.66 -15.46
CA CYS A 25 -5.40 20.69 -15.35
C CYS A 25 -6.62 21.25 -14.60
N ASP A 26 -7.80 20.69 -14.85
CA ASP A 26 -8.99 20.93 -14.03
C ASP A 26 -8.94 20.10 -12.72
N ILE A 27 -9.84 20.41 -11.79
CA ILE A 27 -9.92 19.69 -10.50
C ILE A 27 -10.20 18.19 -10.71
N LYS A 28 -11.00 17.84 -11.72
CA LYS A 28 -11.33 16.43 -12.04
C LYS A 28 -10.07 15.63 -12.38
N THR A 29 -9.22 16.17 -13.25
CA THR A 29 -7.95 15.55 -13.62
C THR A 29 -7.01 15.47 -12.43
N LEU A 30 -6.90 16.53 -11.62
CA LEU A 30 -6.06 16.51 -10.42
C LEU A 30 -6.48 15.46 -9.40
N LYS A 31 -7.79 15.22 -9.23
CA LYS A 31 -8.29 14.13 -8.38
C LYS A 31 -7.92 12.75 -8.94
N LYS A 32 -7.94 12.56 -10.26
CA LYS A 32 -7.47 11.31 -10.91
C LYS A 32 -5.97 11.11 -10.70
N VAL A 33 -5.15 12.16 -10.83
CA VAL A 33 -3.71 12.08 -10.51
C VAL A 33 -3.52 11.75 -9.03
N SER A 34 -4.29 12.38 -8.14
CA SER A 34 -4.21 12.14 -6.69
C SER A 34 -4.53 10.70 -6.34
N PHE A 35 -5.58 10.15 -6.96
CA PHE A 35 -5.94 8.74 -6.85
C PHE A 35 -4.81 7.81 -7.33
N LEU A 36 -4.23 8.07 -8.50
CA LEU A 36 -3.18 7.23 -9.09
C LEU A 36 -1.87 7.24 -8.30
N LEU A 37 -1.56 8.35 -7.62
CA LEU A 37 -0.33 8.55 -6.86
C LEU A 37 -0.51 8.40 -5.34
N GLY A 38 -1.73 8.13 -4.87
CA GLY A 38 -2.03 8.06 -3.44
C GLY A 38 -1.80 9.39 -2.71
N SER A 39 -2.03 10.52 -3.36
CA SER A 39 -1.98 11.84 -2.73
C SER A 39 -3.24 12.10 -1.89
N ARG A 40 -3.15 13.01 -0.92
CA ARG A 40 -4.33 13.47 -0.18
C ARG A 40 -5.24 14.28 -1.08
N GLU A 41 -6.56 14.11 -0.92
CA GLU A 41 -7.52 15.01 -1.55
C GLU A 41 -7.53 16.35 -0.77
N GLY A 42 -7.11 17.42 -1.42
CA GLY A 42 -7.22 18.79 -0.91
C GLY A 42 -8.60 19.39 -1.18
N THR A 43 -8.98 20.43 -0.41
CA THR A 43 -10.26 21.14 -0.57
C THR A 43 -10.24 22.14 -1.72
N THR A 44 -9.06 22.66 -2.10
CA THR A 44 -8.86 23.61 -3.19
C THR A 44 -7.94 23.05 -4.27
N LYS A 45 -7.97 23.66 -5.45
CA LYS A 45 -7.07 23.30 -6.56
C LYS A 45 -5.59 23.45 -6.18
N SER A 46 -5.24 24.51 -5.44
CA SER A 46 -3.86 24.72 -4.96
C SER A 46 -3.45 23.65 -3.97
N ALA A 47 -4.28 23.40 -2.94
CA ALA A 47 -4.00 22.38 -1.94
C ALA A 47 -3.82 20.98 -2.56
N LEU A 48 -4.67 20.61 -3.52
CA LEU A 48 -4.53 19.36 -4.28
C LEU A 48 -3.18 19.26 -5.00
N ARG A 49 -2.75 20.35 -5.64
CA ARG A 49 -1.47 20.41 -6.35
C ARG A 49 -0.30 20.30 -5.38
N ASP A 50 -0.34 21.03 -4.28
CA ASP A 50 0.77 21.08 -3.32
C ASP A 50 0.97 19.70 -2.65
N GLU A 51 -0.13 19.03 -2.28
CA GLU A 51 -0.11 17.63 -1.80
C GLU A 51 0.39 16.65 -2.88
N LEU A 52 -0.03 16.83 -4.14
CA LEU A 52 0.45 16.03 -5.27
C LEU A 52 1.96 16.14 -5.48
N LEU A 53 2.52 17.34 -5.37
CA LEU A 53 3.95 17.56 -5.52
C LEU A 53 4.73 16.98 -4.34
N ALA A 54 4.23 17.13 -3.11
CA ALA A 54 4.81 16.51 -1.93
C ALA A 54 4.81 14.98 -2.06
N GLN A 55 3.68 14.38 -2.46
CA GLN A 55 3.56 12.95 -2.70
C GLN A 55 4.46 12.48 -3.85
N GLY A 56 4.53 13.23 -4.96
CA GLY A 56 5.44 12.92 -6.07
C GLY A 56 6.91 12.91 -5.64
N GLY A 57 7.31 13.90 -4.83
CA GLY A 57 8.65 13.96 -4.25
C GLY A 57 8.95 12.77 -3.35
N LEU A 58 7.97 12.32 -2.57
CA LEU A 58 8.07 11.10 -1.77
C LEU A 58 8.23 9.85 -2.64
N LEU A 59 7.36 9.63 -3.63
CA LEU A 59 7.40 8.46 -4.50
C LEU A 59 8.74 8.35 -5.25
N ALA A 60 9.27 9.48 -5.70
CA ALA A 60 10.60 9.51 -6.31
C ALA A 60 11.73 9.16 -5.35
N LYS A 61 11.69 9.64 -4.11
CA LYS A 61 12.67 9.24 -3.07
C LYS A 61 12.61 7.74 -2.84
N LEU A 62 11.41 7.16 -2.71
CA LEU A 62 11.24 5.72 -2.55
C LEU A 62 11.85 4.95 -3.72
N ARG A 63 11.63 5.41 -4.95
CA ARG A 63 12.21 4.79 -6.13
C ARG A 63 13.74 4.79 -6.10
N ASN A 64 14.34 5.92 -5.73
CA ASN A 64 15.80 6.06 -5.63
C ASN A 64 16.40 5.30 -4.43
N THR A 65 15.62 5.01 -3.39
CA THR A 65 16.08 4.26 -2.21
C THR A 65 16.45 2.82 -2.56
N GLY A 66 15.84 2.26 -3.62
CA GLY A 66 16.26 0.98 -4.17
C GLY A 66 17.64 1.01 -4.87
N GLY A 67 18.26 2.18 -5.04
CA GLY A 67 19.46 2.38 -5.86
C GLY A 67 20.77 1.78 -5.31
N VAL A 68 20.88 1.55 -4.00
CA VAL A 68 22.10 0.93 -3.42
C VAL A 68 22.06 -0.61 -3.55
N ALA A 69 20.87 -1.22 -3.59
CA ALA A 69 20.69 -2.68 -3.66
C ALA A 69 19.94 -3.17 -4.93
N GLY A 70 19.58 -2.27 -5.85
CA GLY A 70 18.77 -2.54 -7.04
C GLY A 70 17.29 -2.87 -6.79
N SER A 71 16.83 -2.84 -5.54
CA SER A 71 15.47 -3.23 -5.16
C SER A 71 14.92 -2.41 -3.99
N LEU A 72 13.69 -1.93 -4.11
CA LEU A 72 12.92 -1.29 -3.04
C LEU A 72 12.27 -2.38 -2.18
N ASN A 73 12.76 -2.57 -0.95
CA ASN A 73 12.18 -3.48 0.03
C ASN A 73 11.21 -2.70 0.95
N LEU A 74 9.91 -2.86 0.73
CA LEU A 74 8.86 -2.20 1.50
C LEU A 74 8.28 -3.14 2.54
N VAL A 75 8.17 -2.68 3.78
CA VAL A 75 7.41 -3.34 4.85
C VAL A 75 6.19 -2.48 5.20
N ALA A 76 5.00 -3.00 4.89
CA ALA A 76 3.73 -2.39 5.24
C ALA A 76 3.19 -3.01 6.52
N VAL A 77 2.77 -2.16 7.46
CA VAL A 77 2.36 -2.57 8.81
C VAL A 77 0.95 -2.07 9.10
N ASP A 78 0.10 -2.99 9.54
CA ASP A 78 -1.18 -2.73 10.19
C ASP A 78 -1.01 -2.98 11.70
N ILE A 79 -1.11 -1.90 12.48
CA ILE A 79 -0.72 -1.89 13.89
C ILE A 79 -1.89 -2.33 14.76
N GLY A 80 -1.66 -3.41 15.51
CA GLY A 80 -2.56 -3.87 16.55
C GLY A 80 -1.79 -4.64 17.61
N VAL A 81 -2.16 -4.47 18.88
CA VAL A 81 -1.45 -5.19 19.97
C VAL A 81 -1.80 -6.69 19.95
N GLU A 82 -3.05 -7.03 19.65
CA GLU A 82 -3.51 -8.43 19.58
C GLU A 82 -3.42 -9.03 18.17
N ASN A 83 -3.22 -8.17 17.16
CA ASN A 83 -3.47 -8.48 15.77
C ASN A 83 -2.48 -7.75 14.84
N PHE A 84 -1.23 -7.59 15.27
CA PHE A 84 -0.19 -6.97 14.46
C PHE A 84 0.00 -7.75 13.16
N ALA A 85 -0.21 -7.09 12.03
CA ALA A 85 -0.02 -7.69 10.72
C ALA A 85 0.97 -6.88 9.90
N PHE A 86 1.74 -7.57 9.07
CA PHE A 86 2.65 -6.91 8.14
C PHE A 86 2.80 -7.72 6.87
N CYS A 87 3.15 -7.03 5.78
CA CYS A 87 3.65 -7.66 4.57
C CYS A 87 4.97 -7.03 4.15
N ARG A 88 5.83 -7.85 3.55
CA ARG A 88 7.08 -7.42 2.92
C ARG A 88 6.97 -7.64 1.41
N LEU A 89 7.19 -6.57 0.68
CA LEU A 89 7.18 -6.55 -0.78
C LEU A 89 8.52 -6.03 -1.30
N ALA A 90 9.05 -6.65 -2.35
CA ALA A 90 10.24 -6.19 -3.05
C ALA A 90 9.88 -5.71 -4.45
N LEU A 91 10.36 -4.54 -4.88
CA LEU A 91 10.20 -4.05 -6.24
C LEU A 91 11.57 -3.70 -6.83
N ARG A 92 12.01 -4.49 -7.81
CA ARG A 92 13.29 -4.25 -8.48
C ARG A 92 13.21 -3.06 -9.44
N ALA A 93 14.36 -2.47 -9.74
CA ALA A 93 14.45 -1.34 -10.67
C ALA A 93 13.95 -1.67 -12.09
N ASP A 94 14.22 -2.90 -12.54
CA ASP A 94 13.94 -3.40 -13.89
C ASP A 94 12.58 -4.11 -14.03
N GLU A 95 11.87 -4.33 -12.92
CA GLU A 95 10.61 -5.08 -12.90
C GLU A 95 9.40 -4.16 -12.82
N ALA A 96 8.32 -4.55 -13.51
CA ALA A 96 7.05 -3.84 -13.48
C ALA A 96 6.12 -4.27 -12.33
N ARG A 97 6.47 -5.37 -11.64
CA ARG A 97 5.67 -5.99 -10.57
C ARG A 97 6.51 -6.15 -9.32
N SER A 98 5.86 -6.04 -8.17
CA SER A 98 6.48 -6.40 -6.90
C SER A 98 6.46 -7.91 -6.67
N GLN A 99 7.36 -8.41 -5.83
CA GLN A 99 7.31 -9.75 -5.26
C GLN A 99 6.83 -9.70 -3.81
N LEU A 100 5.85 -10.53 -3.46
CA LEU A 100 5.46 -10.80 -2.08
C LEU A 100 6.50 -11.72 -1.44
N VAL A 101 7.30 -11.15 -0.54
CA VAL A 101 8.43 -11.83 0.11
C VAL A 101 8.00 -12.48 1.42
N GLU A 102 7.19 -11.78 2.21
CA GLU A 102 6.70 -12.25 3.50
C GLU A 102 5.33 -11.66 3.79
N TRP A 103 4.48 -12.42 4.45
CA TRP A 103 3.16 -11.96 4.88
C TRP A 103 2.77 -12.70 6.16
N SER A 104 2.57 -11.96 7.25
CA SER A 104 2.38 -12.60 8.55
C SER A 104 1.56 -11.73 9.49
N LYS A 105 1.10 -12.36 10.57
CA LYS A 105 0.38 -11.76 11.67
C LYS A 105 0.88 -12.37 12.98
N MET A 106 0.96 -11.55 14.02
CA MET A 106 1.37 -11.95 15.35
C MET A 106 0.55 -11.24 16.43
N GLN A 107 0.35 -11.92 17.55
CA GLN A 107 -0.15 -11.35 18.78
C GLN A 107 1.05 -10.88 19.62
N LEU A 108 1.07 -9.60 19.99
CA LEU A 108 2.20 -9.01 20.72
C LEU A 108 2.04 -9.11 22.23
N SER A 109 0.80 -9.24 22.71
CA SER A 109 0.49 -9.48 24.12
C SER A 109 -0.66 -10.47 24.26
N ASN A 110 -0.58 -11.34 25.26
CA ASN A 110 -1.69 -12.19 25.66
C ASN A 110 -2.76 -11.28 26.29
N GLY A 111 -3.98 -11.25 25.71
CA GLY A 111 -5.00 -10.21 25.97
C GLY A 111 -5.51 -10.03 27.41
N ASP A 112 -4.98 -10.78 28.38
CA ASP A 112 -5.27 -10.68 29.82
C ASP A 112 -4.49 -9.57 30.54
N ASP A 113 -3.49 -8.97 29.88
CA ASP A 113 -2.57 -8.01 30.50
C ASP A 113 -3.06 -6.55 30.48
N THR A 114 -4.36 -6.34 30.70
CA THR A 114 -4.96 -4.99 30.71
C THR A 114 -4.37 -4.08 31.79
N SER A 115 -3.86 -4.67 32.88
CA SER A 115 -3.14 -3.98 33.95
C SER A 115 -1.70 -3.57 33.61
N LYS A 116 -1.18 -3.92 32.42
CA LYS A 116 0.24 -3.72 32.04
C LYS A 116 0.50 -2.72 30.93
N PHE A 117 -0.48 -1.91 30.50
CA PHE A 117 -0.24 -0.86 29.50
C PHE A 117 0.47 0.38 30.07
N SER A 118 1.67 0.17 30.62
CA SER A 118 2.56 1.23 31.09
C SER A 118 3.54 1.65 30.00
N PRO A 119 4.12 2.87 30.06
CA PRO A 119 5.13 3.32 29.11
C PRO A 119 6.29 2.33 28.94
N SER A 120 6.73 1.68 30.03
CA SER A 120 7.82 0.70 30.01
C SER A 120 7.49 -0.54 29.17
N VAL A 121 6.27 -1.07 29.29
CA VAL A 121 5.82 -2.26 28.56
C VAL A 121 5.63 -1.93 27.08
N SER A 122 5.00 -0.80 26.76
CA SER A 122 4.85 -0.35 25.37
C SER A 122 6.21 -0.12 24.70
N ALA A 123 7.16 0.49 25.41
CA ALA A 123 8.52 0.69 24.92
C ALA A 123 9.25 -0.62 24.66
N GLN A 124 9.16 -1.60 25.56
CA GLN A 124 9.80 -2.90 25.39
C GLN A 124 9.19 -3.68 24.22
N LEU A 125 7.86 -3.66 24.08
CA LEU A 125 7.14 -4.33 22.99
C LEU A 125 7.49 -3.69 21.64
N ALA A 126 7.49 -2.36 21.56
CA ALA A 126 7.93 -1.64 20.36
C ALA A 126 9.40 -1.89 20.04
N LYS A 127 10.29 -1.95 21.03
CA LYS A 127 11.72 -2.27 20.86
C LYS A 127 11.92 -3.66 20.25
N ASN A 128 11.21 -4.67 20.78
CA ASN A 128 11.27 -6.04 20.25
C ASN A 128 10.78 -6.09 18.79
N LEU A 129 9.68 -5.40 18.50
CA LEU A 129 9.17 -5.27 17.14
C LEU A 129 10.16 -4.58 16.21
N THR A 130 10.71 -3.44 16.62
CA THR A 130 11.74 -2.70 15.88
C THR A 130 12.89 -3.64 15.52
N GLN A 131 13.46 -4.37 16.49
CA GLN A 131 14.54 -5.32 16.22
C GLN A 131 14.14 -6.43 15.23
N ARG A 132 12.94 -6.99 15.36
CA ARG A 132 12.43 -8.02 14.45
C ARG A 132 12.27 -7.48 13.03
N LEU A 133 11.65 -6.31 12.89
CA LEU A 133 11.36 -5.68 11.61
C LEU A 133 12.63 -5.19 10.90
N SER A 134 13.63 -4.66 11.63
CA SER A 134 14.90 -4.24 11.03
C SER A 134 15.69 -5.42 10.44
N ARG A 135 15.60 -6.61 11.04
CA ARG A 135 16.25 -7.83 10.51
C ARG A 135 15.70 -8.26 9.14
N LEU A 136 14.55 -7.73 8.72
CA LEU A 136 13.98 -7.99 7.40
C LEU A 136 14.75 -7.26 6.28
N GLY A 137 15.72 -6.41 6.60
CA GLY A 137 16.45 -5.58 5.62
C GLY A 137 15.54 -4.64 4.81
N PRO A 138 14.63 -3.88 5.43
CA PRO A 138 13.73 -2.99 4.71
C PRO A 138 14.48 -1.76 4.19
N SER A 139 14.06 -1.28 3.03
CA SER A 139 14.40 0.05 2.52
C SER A 139 13.41 1.10 3.06
N VAL A 140 12.16 0.70 3.27
CA VAL A 140 11.11 1.58 3.75
C VAL A 140 10.09 0.84 4.61
N PHE A 141 9.66 1.49 5.68
CA PHE A 141 8.47 1.15 6.46
C PHE A 141 7.34 2.10 6.12
N VAL A 142 6.15 1.54 5.92
CA VAL A 142 4.90 2.30 5.82
C VAL A 142 3.95 1.81 6.91
N LEU A 143 3.67 2.66 7.89
CA LEU A 143 2.79 2.35 9.02
C LEU A 143 1.40 2.93 8.75
N GLU A 144 0.36 2.11 8.74
CA GLU A 144 -1.01 2.60 8.64
C GLU A 144 -1.42 3.29 9.95
N ARG A 145 -1.95 4.52 9.85
CA ARG A 145 -2.40 5.26 11.03
C ARG A 145 -3.65 4.65 11.63
N GLN A 146 -3.62 4.43 12.93
CA GLN A 146 -4.79 4.05 13.68
C GLN A 146 -5.77 5.24 13.79
N ARG A 147 -7.06 4.96 13.56
CA ARG A 147 -8.12 6.00 13.58
C ARG A 147 -8.63 6.17 15.01
N THR A 148 -8.62 7.40 15.53
CA THR A 148 -9.27 7.75 16.81
C THR A 148 -10.78 7.55 16.70
N ARG A 149 -11.29 6.47 17.30
CA ARG A 149 -12.72 6.13 17.29
C ARG A 149 -13.10 5.56 18.65
N THR A 150 -14.10 6.14 19.30
CA THR A 150 -14.59 5.64 20.59
C THR A 150 -15.84 4.78 20.45
N ALA A 151 -16.63 4.98 19.39
CA ALA A 151 -17.87 4.25 19.09
C ALA A 151 -18.80 4.02 20.31
N GLY A 152 -18.69 4.85 21.36
CA GLY A 152 -19.43 4.72 22.62
C GLY A 152 -19.00 3.58 23.55
N SER A 153 -17.94 2.81 23.25
CA SER A 153 -17.50 1.66 24.07
C SER A 153 -16.12 1.89 24.68
N ALA A 154 -16.01 1.73 26.01
CA ALA A 154 -14.75 1.86 26.74
C ALA A 154 -13.67 0.87 26.25
N ASN A 155 -14.05 -0.37 25.95
CA ASN A 155 -13.14 -1.39 25.45
C ASN A 155 -12.57 -1.00 24.07
N VAL A 156 -13.39 -0.40 23.20
CA VAL A 156 -12.93 0.08 21.88
C VAL A 156 -11.94 1.23 22.06
N PHE A 157 -12.21 2.16 22.97
CA PHE A 157 -11.30 3.26 23.27
C PHE A 157 -9.94 2.76 23.75
N GLU A 158 -9.92 1.80 24.67
CA GLU A 158 -8.67 1.26 25.21
C GLU A 158 -7.84 0.57 24.12
N HIS A 159 -8.42 -0.31 23.31
CA HIS A 159 -7.70 -0.95 22.20
C HIS A 159 -7.12 0.07 21.22
N VAL A 160 -7.87 1.13 20.91
CA VAL A 160 -7.41 2.22 20.02
C VAL A 160 -6.27 3.00 20.66
N LEU A 161 -6.38 3.34 21.95
CA LEU A 161 -5.32 4.04 22.67
C LEU A 161 -4.03 3.21 22.70
N ARG A 162 -4.15 1.90 22.95
CA ARG A 162 -3.00 0.99 22.98
C ARG A 162 -2.29 0.90 21.63
N ALA A 163 -3.07 0.75 20.56
CA ALA A 163 -2.54 0.75 19.20
C ALA A 163 -1.88 2.09 18.84
N ASN A 164 -2.48 3.23 19.21
CA ASN A 164 -1.89 4.56 18.98
C ASN A 164 -0.55 4.74 19.71
N VAL A 165 -0.48 4.36 20.99
CA VAL A 165 0.77 4.47 21.76
C VAL A 165 1.84 3.55 21.15
N LEU A 166 1.49 2.32 20.78
CA LEU A 166 2.41 1.44 20.07
C LEU A 166 2.86 2.03 18.73
N GLU A 167 1.95 2.61 17.95
CA GLU A 167 2.24 3.29 16.67
C GLU A 167 3.29 4.38 16.86
N HIS A 168 3.07 5.31 17.79
CA HIS A 168 3.98 6.42 18.02
C HIS A 168 5.36 5.94 18.51
N VAL A 169 5.39 5.01 19.48
CA VAL A 169 6.66 4.50 20.01
C VAL A 169 7.42 3.71 18.93
N LEU A 170 6.74 2.83 18.18
CA LEU A 170 7.35 2.08 17.09
C LEU A 170 7.89 3.00 15.99
N PHE A 171 7.11 4.01 15.59
CA PHE A 171 7.52 5.00 14.60
C PHE A 171 8.79 5.74 15.05
N THR A 172 8.82 6.23 16.29
CA THR A 172 9.98 6.91 16.86
C THR A 172 11.19 5.98 16.94
N LEU A 173 11.04 4.74 17.38
CA LEU A 173 12.17 3.79 17.47
C LEU A 173 12.73 3.44 16.09
N LEU A 174 11.87 3.19 15.09
CA LEU A 174 12.30 2.92 13.72
C LEU A 174 12.99 4.16 13.11
N GLN A 175 12.48 5.36 13.35
CA GLN A 175 13.15 6.58 12.89
C GLN A 175 14.49 6.81 13.60
N ASN A 176 14.55 6.60 14.91
CA ASN A 176 15.75 6.81 15.70
C ASN A 176 16.88 5.83 15.36
N GLN A 177 16.56 4.61 14.91
CA GLN A 177 17.59 3.69 14.40
C GLN A 177 18.40 4.30 13.25
N ARG A 178 17.79 5.16 12.43
CA ARG A 178 18.51 5.89 11.38
C ARG A 178 19.39 7.01 11.94
N PHE A 179 18.97 7.66 13.00
CA PHE A 179 19.69 8.79 13.60
C PHE A 179 20.83 8.36 14.55
N LEU A 180 20.68 7.21 15.18
CA LEU A 180 21.56 6.71 16.25
C LEU A 180 22.33 5.43 15.86
N GLY A 181 21.93 4.77 14.79
CA GLY A 181 22.53 3.52 14.33
C GLY A 181 23.75 3.73 13.44
N ASP A 182 24.46 2.63 13.21
CA ASP A 182 25.51 2.50 12.20
C ASP A 182 24.94 2.80 10.79
N ASP A 183 25.76 3.36 9.91
CA ASP A 183 25.37 3.81 8.56
C ASP A 183 24.77 2.69 7.68
N SER A 184 24.84 1.44 8.15
CA SER A 184 24.28 0.23 7.54
C SER A 184 22.74 0.11 7.62
N LEU A 185 22.04 0.84 8.50
CA LEU A 185 20.57 0.78 8.64
C LEU A 185 19.86 2.04 8.09
N GLN A 186 19.83 2.19 6.77
CA GLN A 186 19.25 3.35 6.07
C GLN A 186 17.80 3.13 5.61
N HIS A 187 16.92 2.61 6.48
CA HIS A 187 15.49 2.54 6.15
C HIS A 187 14.79 3.89 6.37
N GLN A 188 13.78 4.17 5.56
CA GLN A 188 12.86 5.30 5.77
C GLN A 188 11.58 4.84 6.46
N VAL A 189 10.91 5.73 7.18
CA VAL A 189 9.67 5.42 7.90
C VAL A 189 8.62 6.47 7.58
N TYR A 190 7.48 6.01 7.07
CA TYR A 190 6.36 6.87 6.69
C TYR A 190 5.07 6.44 7.37
N SER A 191 4.29 7.45 7.76
CA SER A 191 2.93 7.26 8.25
C SER A 191 1.96 7.38 7.07
N SER A 192 0.94 6.52 7.02
CA SER A 192 -0.01 6.46 5.91
C SER A 192 -1.45 6.67 6.36
N ASP A 193 -2.21 7.43 5.56
CA ASP A 193 -3.65 7.56 5.77
C ASP A 193 -4.40 6.29 5.34
N PRO A 194 -5.14 5.63 6.26
CA PRO A 194 -5.90 4.43 5.97
C PRO A 194 -7.02 4.66 4.93
N ARG A 195 -7.51 5.89 4.74
CA ARG A 195 -8.55 6.22 3.75
C ARG A 195 -8.02 6.09 2.33
N ARG A 196 -6.77 6.48 2.07
CA ARG A 196 -6.18 6.46 0.72
C ARG A 196 -6.12 5.05 0.13
N MET A 197 -5.67 4.08 0.93
CA MET A 197 -5.67 2.67 0.52
C MET A 197 -7.10 2.16 0.29
N THR A 198 -8.01 2.47 1.21
CA THR A 198 -9.42 2.04 1.09
C THR A 198 -10.06 2.60 -0.18
N GLU A 199 -9.87 3.89 -0.48
CA GLU A 199 -10.38 4.51 -1.70
C GLU A 199 -9.73 3.93 -2.95
N PHE A 200 -8.41 3.71 -2.92
CA PHE A 200 -7.66 3.17 -4.04
C PHE A 200 -8.19 1.80 -4.51
N TRP A 201 -8.55 0.93 -3.57
CA TRP A 201 -9.04 -0.42 -3.88
C TRP A 201 -10.55 -0.51 -4.00
N CYS A 202 -11.31 0.24 -3.21
CA CYS A 202 -12.76 0.01 -3.07
C CYS A 202 -13.64 1.02 -3.81
N LYS A 203 -13.16 2.24 -4.12
CA LYS A 203 -14.00 3.36 -4.60
C LYS A 203 -14.77 3.06 -5.90
N PHE A 204 -14.19 2.24 -6.77
CA PHE A 204 -14.70 1.98 -8.12
C PHE A 204 -15.10 0.53 -8.37
N ILE A 205 -15.25 -0.27 -7.31
CA ILE A 205 -15.78 -1.63 -7.45
C ILE A 205 -17.25 -1.58 -7.84
N GLY A 206 -17.64 -2.36 -8.85
CA GLY A 206 -18.99 -2.37 -9.42
C GLY A 206 -19.24 -1.27 -10.46
N VAL A 207 -18.27 -0.38 -10.72
CA VAL A 207 -18.35 0.63 -11.78
C VAL A 207 -17.86 0.01 -13.09
N THR A 208 -18.78 -0.33 -14.00
CA THR A 208 -18.49 -0.99 -15.28
C THR A 208 -18.31 -0.03 -16.46
N SER A 209 -18.77 1.23 -16.33
CA SER A 209 -18.75 2.22 -17.43
C SER A 209 -17.69 3.32 -17.19
N PRO A 210 -16.80 3.62 -18.16
CA PRO A 210 -15.78 4.67 -18.04
C PRO A 210 -16.33 6.07 -17.79
N GLY A 211 -17.56 6.35 -18.25
CA GLY A 211 -18.26 7.63 -18.05
C GLY A 211 -18.75 7.86 -16.61
N ASN A 212 -18.88 6.80 -15.80
CA ASN A 212 -19.33 6.86 -14.40
C ASN A 212 -18.17 6.89 -13.39
N LEU A 213 -16.93 7.07 -13.86
CA LEU A 213 -15.80 7.44 -12.99
C LEU A 213 -15.97 8.87 -12.43
N GLU A 214 -16.97 9.59 -12.93
CA GLU A 214 -17.41 10.90 -12.48
C GLU A 214 -18.48 10.74 -11.39
N GLY A 215 -18.11 11.01 -10.13
CA GLY A 215 -19.08 11.28 -9.09
C GLY A 215 -19.86 10.08 -8.53
N SER A 216 -19.19 9.02 -8.09
CA SER A 216 -19.80 8.09 -7.12
C SER A 216 -19.84 8.70 -5.71
N ASN A 217 -20.43 9.88 -5.55
CA ASN A 217 -20.82 10.37 -4.23
C ASN A 217 -22.12 9.72 -3.74
N ASP A 218 -22.92 9.10 -4.62
CA ASP A 218 -24.32 8.75 -4.28
C ASP A 218 -24.70 7.26 -4.26
N GLN A 219 -23.79 6.30 -4.46
CA GLN A 219 -24.17 4.86 -4.39
C GLN A 219 -23.26 3.92 -3.59
N ALA A 220 -22.34 4.45 -2.79
CA ALA A 220 -21.63 3.64 -1.79
C ALA A 220 -21.87 4.14 -0.37
N LYS A 221 -23.14 4.21 0.06
CA LYS A 221 -23.48 3.93 1.47
C LYS A 221 -23.20 2.46 1.78
N SER A 222 -21.97 2.00 1.55
CA SER A 222 -21.53 0.68 1.96
C SER A 222 -21.28 0.75 3.45
N SER A 223 -21.96 -0.09 4.23
CA SER A 223 -21.71 -0.19 5.66
C SER A 223 -20.23 -0.52 5.90
N LYS A 224 -19.66 -0.13 7.05
CA LYS A 224 -18.27 -0.45 7.43
C LYS A 224 -17.96 -1.96 7.29
N THR A 225 -18.97 -2.81 7.49
CA THR A 225 -18.89 -4.28 7.34
C THR A 225 -18.70 -4.70 5.89
N ALA A 226 -19.37 -4.02 4.94
CA ALA A 226 -19.24 -4.30 3.52
C ALA A 226 -17.82 -3.97 3.01
N THR A 227 -17.21 -2.87 3.48
CA THR A 227 -15.83 -2.50 3.10
C THR A 227 -14.81 -3.52 3.60
N LYS A 228 -14.94 -4.02 4.84
CA LYS A 228 -14.04 -5.05 5.38
C LYS A 228 -14.10 -6.35 4.56
N SER A 229 -15.31 -6.84 4.30
CA SER A 229 -15.52 -8.04 3.47
C SER A 229 -14.95 -7.85 2.06
N LEU A 230 -15.13 -6.66 1.48
CA LEU A 230 -14.60 -6.35 0.15
C LEU A 230 -13.07 -6.36 0.11
N LYS A 231 -12.38 -5.76 1.09
CA LYS A 231 -10.91 -5.78 1.17
C LYS A 231 -10.37 -7.22 1.24
N ILE A 232 -10.98 -8.08 2.07
CA ILE A 232 -10.62 -9.50 2.15
C ILE A 232 -10.82 -10.18 0.79
N LYS A 233 -11.93 -9.93 0.09
CA LYS A 233 -12.18 -10.48 -1.25
C LYS A 233 -11.13 -10.03 -2.27
N ILE A 234 -10.77 -8.74 -2.27
CA ILE A 234 -9.74 -8.20 -3.17
C ILE A 234 -8.38 -8.85 -2.88
N ALA A 235 -7.97 -8.92 -1.61
CA ALA A 235 -6.71 -9.56 -1.22
C ALA A 235 -6.66 -11.03 -1.66
N LYS A 236 -7.74 -11.78 -1.43
CA LYS A 236 -7.87 -13.17 -1.91
C LYS A 236 -7.76 -13.26 -3.43
N ALA A 237 -8.39 -12.34 -4.17
CA ALA A 237 -8.38 -12.32 -5.63
C ALA A 237 -7.00 -12.06 -6.20
N ILE A 238 -6.29 -11.10 -5.61
CA ILE A 238 -4.90 -10.82 -5.95
C ILE A 238 -4.03 -12.06 -5.72
N ILE A 239 -4.16 -12.73 -4.59
CA ILE A 239 -3.34 -13.89 -4.26
C ILE A 239 -3.68 -15.10 -5.14
N ALA A 240 -4.96 -15.37 -5.39
CA ALA A 240 -5.38 -16.44 -6.30
C ALA A 240 -4.82 -16.21 -7.71
N ALA A 241 -4.91 -14.97 -8.21
CA ALA A 241 -4.35 -14.59 -9.50
C ALA A 241 -2.81 -14.68 -9.51
N ALA A 242 -2.14 -14.31 -8.43
CA ALA A 242 -0.67 -14.37 -8.30
C ALA A 242 -0.12 -15.81 -8.34
N LEU A 243 -0.96 -16.81 -8.08
CA LEU A 243 -0.61 -18.22 -8.14
C LEU A 243 -0.95 -18.87 -9.49
N SER A 244 -1.63 -18.16 -10.38
CA SER A 244 -1.93 -18.65 -11.73
C SER A 244 -0.69 -18.63 -12.63
N SER A 245 -0.75 -19.40 -13.73
CA SER A 245 0.40 -19.59 -14.62
C SER A 245 0.69 -18.40 -15.54
N ASP A 246 -0.30 -17.53 -15.78
CA ASP A 246 -0.18 -16.41 -16.72
C ASP A 246 -0.16 -15.05 -15.99
N LEU A 247 0.97 -14.74 -15.37
CA LEU A 247 1.20 -13.42 -14.77
C LEU A 247 1.34 -12.30 -15.81
N ALA A 248 1.60 -12.61 -17.09
CA ALA A 248 1.83 -11.61 -18.11
C ALA A 248 0.55 -10.86 -18.49
N SER A 249 -0.59 -11.56 -18.53
CA SER A 249 -1.91 -10.97 -18.81
C SER A 249 -2.54 -10.24 -17.62
N LEU A 250 -2.03 -10.44 -16.41
CA LEU A 250 -2.61 -9.87 -15.20
C LEU A 250 -2.27 -8.38 -14.99
N PRO A 251 -3.00 -7.65 -14.13
CA PRO A 251 -2.66 -6.27 -13.78
C PRO A 251 -1.34 -6.18 -13.02
N THR A 252 -0.52 -5.13 -13.24
CA THR A 252 0.83 -5.00 -12.63
C THR A 252 0.84 -4.94 -11.10
N PHE A 253 -0.28 -4.61 -10.46
CA PHE A 253 -0.41 -4.67 -9.00
C PHE A 253 -0.50 -6.09 -8.45
N VAL A 254 -0.74 -7.10 -9.30
CA VAL A 254 -0.69 -8.51 -8.90
C VAL A 254 0.79 -8.89 -8.74
N PRO A 255 1.22 -9.23 -7.52
CA PRO A 255 2.62 -9.48 -7.25
C PRO A 255 3.02 -10.87 -7.76
N THR A 256 4.32 -11.08 -7.98
CA THR A 256 4.88 -12.43 -7.94
C THR A 256 4.95 -12.89 -6.49
N VAL A 257 5.08 -14.19 -6.22
CA VAL A 257 5.15 -14.72 -4.85
C VAL A 257 6.48 -15.44 -4.65
N ALA A 258 7.22 -15.06 -3.61
CA ALA A 258 8.48 -15.71 -3.25
C ALA A 258 8.26 -17.19 -2.91
N PRO A 259 9.25 -18.08 -3.16
CA PRO A 259 9.08 -19.53 -2.99
C PRO A 259 8.55 -19.97 -1.62
N ALA A 260 9.02 -19.34 -0.54
CA ALA A 260 8.60 -19.66 0.83
C ALA A 260 7.11 -19.37 1.09
N VAL A 261 6.60 -18.23 0.61
CA VAL A 261 5.17 -17.89 0.73
C VAL A 261 4.35 -18.71 -0.26
N LYS A 262 4.88 -18.94 -1.47
CA LYS A 262 4.20 -19.72 -2.52
C LYS A 262 3.96 -21.16 -2.07
N SER A 263 4.92 -21.80 -1.43
CA SER A 263 4.76 -23.18 -0.94
C SER A 263 3.64 -23.28 0.12
N GLN A 264 3.58 -22.32 1.05
CA GLN A 264 2.51 -22.23 2.05
C GLN A 264 1.14 -22.11 1.36
N LEU A 265 1.00 -21.14 0.45
CA LEU A 265 -0.25 -20.88 -0.25
C LEU A 265 -0.69 -22.07 -1.12
N VAL A 266 0.19 -22.61 -1.96
CA VAL A 266 -0.13 -23.74 -2.86
C VAL A 266 -0.54 -24.98 -2.07
N SER A 267 0.12 -25.26 -0.94
CA SER A 267 -0.26 -26.38 -0.06
C SER A 267 -1.69 -26.28 0.45
N TYR A 268 -2.20 -25.06 0.61
CA TYR A 268 -3.58 -24.80 1.02
C TYR A 268 -4.54 -24.95 -0.15
N PHE A 269 -4.22 -24.39 -1.32
CA PHE A 269 -5.06 -24.48 -2.52
C PHE A 269 -5.30 -25.92 -2.97
N ASN A 270 -4.28 -26.78 -2.89
CA ASN A 270 -4.41 -28.19 -3.25
C ASN A 270 -5.42 -28.98 -2.39
N LYS A 271 -5.86 -28.42 -1.26
CA LYS A 271 -6.87 -29.04 -0.38
C LYS A 271 -8.31 -28.78 -0.85
N GLY A 272 -8.51 -28.08 -1.97
CA GLY A 272 -9.84 -27.78 -2.54
C GLY A 272 -10.71 -26.88 -1.66
N LYS A 273 -10.10 -26.18 -0.68
CA LYS A 273 -10.81 -25.31 0.26
C LYS A 273 -10.94 -23.90 -0.31
N ARG A 274 -12.04 -23.21 0.01
CA ARG A 274 -12.15 -21.76 -0.19
C ARG A 274 -10.97 -21.07 0.50
N LEU A 275 -10.31 -20.14 -0.21
CA LEU A 275 -9.15 -19.44 0.31
C LEU A 275 -9.48 -18.76 1.65
N ASN A 276 -8.76 -19.15 2.69
CA ASN A 276 -8.71 -18.47 3.99
C ASN A 276 -7.27 -18.01 4.20
N LEU A 277 -7.05 -16.70 4.36
CA LEU A 277 -5.71 -16.11 4.41
C LEU A 277 -4.92 -16.57 5.62
N PHE A 278 -5.57 -16.69 6.78
CA PHE A 278 -4.91 -17.15 8.01
C PHE A 278 -4.39 -18.58 7.86
N ASP A 279 -5.24 -19.46 7.32
CA ASP A 279 -4.90 -20.87 7.15
C ASP A 279 -3.95 -21.12 5.98
N ALA A 280 -4.06 -20.32 4.92
CA ALA A 280 -3.18 -20.41 3.76
C ALA A 280 -1.74 -19.99 4.07
N LEU A 281 -1.57 -19.06 5.03
CA LEU A 281 -0.27 -18.67 5.56
C LEU A 281 0.23 -19.57 6.70
N GLN A 282 -0.54 -20.62 7.04
CA GLN A 282 -0.20 -21.59 8.09
C GLN A 282 0.12 -20.93 9.44
N LEU A 283 -0.59 -19.85 9.78
CA LEU A 283 -0.36 -19.12 11.02
C LEU A 283 -0.79 -19.95 12.24
N THR A 284 0.01 -19.89 13.31
CA THR A 284 -0.25 -20.60 14.57
C THR A 284 -1.10 -19.78 15.52
N THR A 285 -1.38 -20.32 16.71
CA THR A 285 -2.09 -19.61 17.79
C THR A 285 -1.41 -18.30 18.20
N ASP A 286 -0.10 -18.17 17.98
CA ASP A 286 0.67 -16.96 18.29
C ASP A 286 0.31 -15.78 17.37
N ALA A 287 -0.50 -16.01 16.33
CA ALA A 287 -1.08 -14.97 15.48
C ALA A 287 -2.38 -14.36 16.04
N GLY A 288 -2.81 -14.80 17.22
CA GLY A 288 -4.02 -14.34 17.88
C GLY A 288 -5.29 -14.81 17.18
N ARG A 289 -6.33 -13.96 17.19
CA ARG A 289 -7.62 -14.31 16.58
C ARG A 289 -7.47 -14.57 15.08
N ARG A 290 -8.11 -15.63 14.57
CA ARG A 290 -8.14 -16.08 13.16
C ARG A 290 -8.95 -15.15 12.24
N LYS A 291 -8.63 -13.86 12.30
CA LYS A 291 -9.23 -12.80 11.49
C LYS A 291 -8.37 -12.49 10.28
N GLU A 292 -9.03 -12.35 9.14
CA GLU A 292 -8.40 -12.13 7.83
C GLU A 292 -8.28 -10.63 7.47
N ASP A 293 -9.02 -9.74 8.14
CA ASP A 293 -9.03 -8.31 7.79
C ASP A 293 -7.67 -7.65 8.01
N ASP A 294 -6.98 -7.97 9.11
CA ASP A 294 -5.64 -7.41 9.40
C ASP A 294 -4.60 -7.85 8.34
N LEU A 295 -4.68 -9.11 7.90
CA LEU A 295 -3.81 -9.64 6.83
C LEU A 295 -4.11 -8.95 5.50
N ALA A 296 -5.38 -8.83 5.14
CA ALA A 296 -5.81 -8.17 3.92
C ALA A 296 -5.39 -6.70 3.90
N ASP A 297 -5.51 -6.00 5.03
CA ASP A 297 -5.15 -4.59 5.17
C ASP A 297 -3.65 -4.40 4.99
N ALA A 298 -2.81 -5.20 5.67
CA ALA A 298 -1.36 -5.15 5.49
C ALA A 298 -0.92 -5.39 4.04
N LEU A 299 -1.51 -6.38 3.35
CA LEU A 299 -1.19 -6.68 1.95
C LEU A 299 -1.62 -5.54 1.01
N LEU A 300 -2.88 -5.12 1.09
CA LEU A 300 -3.42 -4.07 0.23
C LEU A 300 -2.73 -2.73 0.45
N HIS A 301 -2.32 -2.44 1.68
CA HIS A 301 -1.52 -1.26 2.03
C HIS A 301 -0.17 -1.26 1.34
N GLY A 302 0.57 -2.36 1.41
CA GLY A 302 1.87 -2.48 0.73
C GLY A 302 1.74 -2.41 -0.80
N LEU A 303 0.76 -3.12 -1.36
CA LEU A 303 0.50 -3.09 -2.81
C LEU A 303 0.07 -1.71 -3.29
N SER A 304 -0.69 -0.93 -2.50
CA SER A 304 -1.03 0.45 -2.84
C SER A 304 0.22 1.30 -3.04
N TRP A 305 1.15 1.27 -2.08
CA TRP A 305 2.38 2.08 -2.15
C TRP A 305 3.23 1.73 -3.37
N LEU A 306 3.46 0.45 -3.64
CA LEU A 306 4.25 0.04 -4.80
C LEU A 306 3.53 0.32 -6.12
N THR A 307 2.21 0.21 -6.15
CA THR A 307 1.41 0.61 -7.33
C THR A 307 1.51 2.12 -7.58
N TRP A 308 1.49 2.94 -6.53
CA TRP A 308 1.69 4.39 -6.65
C TRP A 308 3.08 4.75 -7.16
N VAL A 309 4.14 4.07 -6.69
CA VAL A 309 5.50 4.22 -7.22
C VAL A 309 5.55 3.85 -8.71
N THR A 310 4.99 2.71 -9.10
CA THR A 310 4.94 2.28 -10.50
C THR A 310 4.14 3.27 -11.36
N ASN A 311 3.02 3.80 -10.86
CA ASN A 311 2.23 4.80 -11.57
C ASN A 311 3.01 6.12 -11.75
N PHE A 312 3.75 6.55 -10.71
CA PHE A 312 4.62 7.70 -10.80
C PHE A 312 5.69 7.51 -11.87
N ASP A 313 6.33 6.35 -11.94
CA ASP A 313 7.31 6.02 -12.98
C ASP A 313 6.70 6.05 -14.38
N ARG A 314 5.51 5.46 -14.54
CA ARG A 314 4.78 5.44 -15.82
C ARG A 314 4.40 6.86 -16.27
N LEU A 315 4.06 7.76 -15.34
CA LEU A 315 3.85 9.17 -15.64
C LEU A 315 5.17 9.88 -15.94
N GLY A 316 6.23 9.65 -15.17
CA GLY A 316 7.55 10.22 -15.37
C GLY A 316 8.13 9.90 -16.75
N GLN A 317 7.97 8.67 -17.23
CA GLN A 317 8.39 8.26 -18.58
C GLN A 317 7.65 9.02 -19.69
N LEU A 318 6.37 9.33 -19.49
CA LEU A 318 5.63 10.21 -20.40
C LEU A 318 6.19 11.63 -20.31
N LEU A 319 6.25 12.19 -19.10
CA LEU A 319 6.71 13.56 -18.85
C LEU A 319 8.10 13.82 -19.43
N ALA A 320 9.01 12.84 -19.38
CA ALA A 320 10.35 12.95 -19.97
C ALA A 320 10.29 13.23 -21.48
N LYS A 321 9.32 12.67 -22.19
CA LYS A 321 9.16 12.78 -23.66
C LYS A 321 8.25 13.92 -24.10
N THR A 322 7.43 14.42 -23.18
CA THR A 322 6.40 15.41 -23.48
C THR A 322 6.94 16.86 -23.38
N THR A 323 6.54 17.71 -24.33
CA THR A 323 6.81 19.15 -24.36
C THR A 323 5.84 19.91 -23.44
N CYS A 324 6.26 21.05 -22.91
CA CYS A 324 5.43 21.88 -22.00
C CYS A 324 4.51 22.82 -22.79
N ASP A 325 3.63 22.26 -23.63
CA ASP A 325 2.67 22.97 -24.46
C ASP A 325 1.25 22.36 -24.35
N GLU A 326 0.33 22.79 -25.20
CA GLU A 326 -1.06 22.27 -25.21
C GLU A 326 -1.12 20.81 -25.65
N THR A 327 -0.33 20.41 -26.65
CA THR A 327 -0.24 19.01 -27.10
C THR A 327 0.21 18.11 -25.96
N GLY A 328 1.23 18.53 -25.21
CA GLY A 328 1.70 17.81 -24.04
C GLY A 328 0.70 17.75 -22.89
N LEU A 329 -0.08 18.81 -22.69
CA LEU A 329 -1.18 18.81 -21.71
C LEU A 329 -2.24 17.76 -22.08
N GLN A 330 -2.62 17.65 -23.36
CA GLN A 330 -3.57 16.65 -23.81
C GLN A 330 -3.03 15.22 -23.69
N GLN A 331 -1.74 15.00 -23.98
CA GLN A 331 -1.07 13.72 -23.74
C GLN A 331 -1.08 13.34 -22.25
N PHE A 332 -0.77 14.29 -21.36
CA PHE A 332 -0.80 14.08 -19.91
C PHE A 332 -2.21 13.70 -19.43
N LYS A 333 -3.23 14.48 -19.80
CA LYS A 333 -4.64 14.20 -19.46
C LYS A 333 -5.08 12.82 -19.95
N SER A 334 -4.76 12.49 -21.20
CA SER A 334 -5.10 11.20 -21.81
C SER A 334 -4.43 10.03 -21.08
N ARG A 335 -3.16 10.19 -20.68
CA ARG A 335 -2.44 9.17 -19.93
C ARG A 335 -3.03 8.96 -18.53
N VAL A 336 -3.35 10.04 -17.82
CA VAL A 336 -3.99 9.97 -16.50
C VAL A 336 -5.34 9.25 -16.60
N GLN A 337 -6.14 9.57 -17.62
CA GLN A 337 -7.42 8.88 -17.86
C GLN A 337 -7.21 7.39 -18.14
N LEU A 338 -6.28 7.05 -19.03
CA LEU A 338 -5.98 5.67 -19.39
C LEU A 338 -5.55 4.85 -18.17
N LEU A 339 -4.60 5.36 -17.37
CA LEU A 339 -4.13 4.69 -16.15
C LEU A 339 -5.25 4.48 -15.13
N THR A 340 -6.16 5.45 -15.00
CA THR A 340 -7.31 5.34 -14.10
C THR A 340 -8.25 4.24 -14.56
N VAL A 341 -8.59 4.20 -15.85
CA VAL A 341 -9.46 3.17 -16.44
C VAL A 341 -8.81 1.79 -16.35
N GLU A 342 -7.52 1.68 -16.63
CA GLU A 342 -6.75 0.43 -16.49
C GLU A 342 -6.88 -0.12 -15.07
N HIS A 343 -6.63 0.70 -14.04
CA HIS A 343 -6.72 0.28 -12.63
C HIS A 343 -8.13 -0.18 -12.25
N VAL A 344 -9.16 0.58 -12.64
CA VAL A 344 -10.56 0.24 -12.31
C VAL A 344 -11.00 -1.04 -13.00
N LYS A 345 -10.71 -1.20 -14.30
CA LYS A 345 -11.03 -2.44 -15.03
C LYS A 345 -10.31 -3.64 -14.43
N ALA A 346 -9.01 -3.49 -14.16
CA ALA A 346 -8.19 -4.52 -13.55
C ALA A 346 -8.72 -4.98 -12.18
N THR A 347 -9.08 -4.04 -11.32
CA THR A 347 -9.59 -4.35 -9.97
C THR A 347 -10.97 -5.01 -10.02
N ASN A 348 -11.83 -4.64 -10.97
CA ASN A 348 -13.11 -5.33 -11.16
C ASN A 348 -12.92 -6.73 -11.78
N ALA A 349 -12.04 -6.87 -12.78
CA ALA A 349 -11.79 -8.15 -13.46
C ALA A 349 -11.23 -9.21 -12.51
N ILE A 350 -10.33 -8.83 -11.61
CA ILE A 350 -9.72 -9.79 -10.67
C ILE A 350 -10.75 -10.35 -9.67
N LEU A 351 -11.77 -9.56 -9.31
CA LEU A 351 -12.85 -10.01 -8.43
C LEU A 351 -13.77 -11.03 -9.10
N LEU A 352 -13.93 -10.97 -10.43
CA LEU A 352 -14.71 -11.95 -11.19
C LEU A 352 -14.01 -13.32 -11.29
N HIS A 353 -12.71 -13.40 -11.04
CA HIS A 353 -11.96 -14.67 -11.08
C HIS A 353 -12.09 -15.50 -9.78
N ILE A 354 -12.78 -14.98 -8.76
CA ILE A 354 -12.99 -15.67 -7.46
C ILE A 354 -14.42 -16.16 -7.25
N THR A 355 -15.37 -15.68 -8.04
CA THR A 355 -16.74 -16.21 -8.10
C THR A 355 -16.79 -17.42 -9.02
#